data_AF-A0A7S4E492-F1
#
_entry.id   AF-A0A7S4E492-F1
#
_cell.length_a   1.000
_cell.length_b   1.000
_cell.length_c   1.000
_cell.angle_alpha   90.00
_cell.angle_beta   90.00
_cell.angle_gamma   90.00
#
_symmetry.space_group_name_H-M   'P 1'
#
loop_
_entity.id
_entity.type
_entity.pdbx_description
1 polymer ?
#
loop_
_entity_poly.entity_id
_entity_poly.type
_entity_poly.pdbx_seq_one_letter_code
_entity_poly.pdbx_strand_id
1 'polypeptide(L)'
;MLNRAARLVARSRRASTTGATSQEWKAAGLGAQWAPPETTLNEIVFVQAGMGCDQHGTAGASKAATRACRQAIEFNALPYMETLLRDRGYERGRGDMLLKVEIGVPEDLVDSVSVEDIRAMFPYGRMLPVEVRAGGLDFQSGRVVEALGDAADRAVVAVAAVTVGF
;
A
#
# COMPACT_ATOMS: atom_id res chain seq x y z
N MET A 1 0.58 -32.08 38.49
CA MET A 1 -0.74 -31.94 37.83
C MET A 1 -1.05 -30.44 37.75
N LEU A 2 -0.52 -29.72 36.75
CA LEU A 2 -1.18 -29.31 35.50
C LEU A 2 -2.52 -28.58 35.70
N ASN A 3 -2.51 -27.24 35.64
CA ASN A 3 -3.27 -26.48 34.63
C ASN A 3 -3.02 -24.96 34.73
N ARG A 4 -2.04 -24.47 33.96
CA ARG A 4 -1.99 -23.06 33.52
C ARG A 4 -2.85 -22.95 32.27
N ALA A 5 -4.08 -22.48 32.42
CA ALA A 5 -4.94 -22.15 31.28
C ALA A 5 -4.41 -20.87 30.62
N ALA A 6 -3.63 -21.05 29.55
CA ALA A 6 -3.28 -19.99 28.63
C ALA A 6 -4.56 -19.47 27.96
N ARG A 7 -5.05 -18.30 28.40
CA ARG A 7 -6.02 -17.52 27.64
C ARG A 7 -5.31 -16.97 26.41
N LEU A 8 -5.40 -17.72 25.32
CA LEU A 8 -5.08 -17.25 23.98
C LEU A 8 -6.08 -16.13 23.65
N VAL A 9 -5.67 -14.88 23.85
CA VAL A 9 -6.41 -13.73 23.34
C VAL A 9 -6.31 -13.81 21.83
N ALA A 10 -7.37 -14.32 21.18
CA ALA A 10 -7.52 -14.24 19.75
C ALA A 10 -7.49 -12.75 19.37
N ARG A 11 -6.34 -12.29 18.86
CA ARG A 11 -6.21 -10.99 18.21
C ARG A 11 -7.18 -11.00 17.03
N SER A 12 -8.37 -10.43 17.21
CA SER A 12 -9.24 -10.13 16.09
C SER A 12 -8.46 -9.16 15.20
N ARG A 13 -8.05 -9.60 14.01
CA ARG A 13 -7.63 -8.69 12.95
C ARG A 13 -8.82 -7.80 12.65
N ARG A 14 -8.90 -6.63 13.30
CA ARG A 14 -9.84 -5.58 12.90
C ARG A 14 -9.51 -5.26 11.45
N ALA A 15 -10.50 -5.41 10.57
CA ALA A 15 -10.36 -5.07 9.17
C ALA A 15 -9.84 -3.63 9.07
N SER A 16 -8.72 -3.46 8.38
CA SER A 16 -8.14 -2.15 8.12
C SER A 16 -9.16 -1.31 7.33
N THR A 17 -9.37 -0.06 7.74
CA THR A 17 -10.24 0.91 7.03
C THR A 17 -9.74 1.24 5.62
N THR A 18 -8.61 0.66 5.19
CA THR A 18 -8.08 0.68 3.83
C THR A 18 -8.95 -0.12 2.85
N GLY A 19 -9.91 -0.92 3.34
CA GLY A 19 -10.77 -1.75 2.51
C GLY A 19 -11.67 -1.00 1.51
N ALA A 20 -12.08 0.25 1.80
CA ALA A 20 -13.10 0.95 1.00
C ALA A 20 -12.69 1.13 -0.48
N THR A 21 -11.50 1.67 -0.74
CA THR A 21 -11.02 1.89 -2.12
C THR A 21 -10.77 0.57 -2.85
N SER A 22 -10.26 -0.45 -2.16
CA SER A 22 -10.09 -1.78 -2.76
C SER A 22 -11.42 -2.45 -3.12
N GLN A 23 -12.49 -2.17 -2.37
CA GLN A 23 -13.83 -2.66 -2.64
C GLN A 23 -14.44 -1.96 -3.85
N GLU A 24 -14.23 -0.65 -3.99
CA GLU A 24 -14.63 0.12 -5.17
C GLU A 24 -13.98 -0.42 -6.45
N TRP A 25 -12.66 -0.68 -6.41
CA TRP A 25 -11.96 -1.32 -7.52
C TRP A 25 -12.52 -2.70 -7.84
N LYS A 26 -12.67 -3.57 -6.83
CA LYS A 26 -13.23 -4.91 -7.03
C LYS A 26 -14.65 -4.88 -7.60
N ALA A 27 -15.50 -3.97 -7.12
CA ALA A 27 -16.86 -3.81 -7.62
C ALA A 27 -16.90 -3.37 -9.10
N ALA A 28 -15.89 -2.60 -9.53
CA ALA A 28 -15.70 -2.20 -10.92
C ALA A 28 -14.99 -3.27 -11.78
N GLY A 29 -14.65 -4.45 -11.22
CA GLY A 29 -13.86 -5.47 -11.91
C GLY A 29 -12.38 -5.08 -12.10
N LEU A 30 -11.91 -4.13 -11.30
CA LEU A 30 -10.57 -3.55 -11.33
C LEU A 30 -9.70 -4.09 -10.19
N GLY A 31 -8.39 -3.90 -10.33
CA GLY A 31 -7.39 -4.26 -9.34
C GLY A 31 -6.07 -4.69 -9.97
N ALA A 32 -4.98 -4.12 -9.47
CA ALA A 32 -3.65 -4.51 -9.88
C ALA A 32 -3.38 -5.99 -9.57
N GLN A 33 -2.71 -6.67 -10.51
CA GLN A 33 -2.25 -8.04 -10.36
C GLN A 33 -0.76 -8.06 -9.99
N TRP A 34 -0.25 -9.18 -9.50
CA TRP A 34 1.20 -9.35 -9.40
C TRP A 34 1.79 -9.58 -10.80
N ALA A 35 2.93 -8.97 -11.08
CA ALA A 35 3.71 -9.27 -12.28
C ALA A 35 4.40 -10.64 -12.14
N PRO A 36 4.60 -11.38 -13.25
CA PRO A 36 5.47 -12.54 -13.26
C PRO A 36 6.88 -12.20 -12.74
N PRO A 37 7.57 -13.09 -12.01
CA PRO A 37 8.87 -12.80 -11.38
C PRO A 37 9.97 -12.29 -12.33
N GLU A 38 9.94 -12.69 -13.58
CA GLU A 38 10.89 -12.32 -14.63
C GLU A 38 10.62 -10.96 -15.27
N THR A 39 9.54 -10.30 -14.88
CA THR A 39 9.12 -9.02 -15.47
C THR A 39 10.09 -7.91 -15.11
N THR A 40 10.59 -7.18 -16.10
CA THR A 40 11.42 -5.99 -15.91
C THR A 40 10.73 -4.73 -16.41
N LEU A 41 10.89 -3.64 -15.67
CA LEU A 41 10.46 -2.31 -16.08
C LEU A 41 11.53 -1.69 -17.00
N ASN A 42 11.23 -1.51 -18.28
CA ASN A 42 12.22 -1.07 -19.27
C ASN A 42 12.05 0.40 -19.64
N GLU A 43 10.81 0.86 -19.81
CA GLU A 43 10.49 2.25 -20.12
C GLU A 43 9.68 2.87 -18.98
N ILE A 44 10.20 3.95 -18.37
CA ILE A 44 9.48 4.71 -17.36
C ILE A 44 8.70 5.83 -18.04
N VAL A 45 7.40 5.93 -17.73
CA VAL A 45 6.56 7.04 -18.22
C VAL A 45 6.56 8.19 -17.22
N PHE A 46 6.34 7.90 -15.93
CA PHE A 46 6.38 8.90 -14.87
C PHE A 46 6.58 8.26 -13.49
N VAL A 47 6.87 9.11 -12.50
CA VAL A 47 6.93 8.76 -11.08
C VAL A 47 6.02 9.69 -10.30
N GLN A 48 5.20 9.14 -9.41
CA GLN A 48 4.32 9.86 -8.50
C GLN A 48 4.73 9.60 -7.07
N ALA A 49 4.66 10.63 -6.22
CA ALA A 49 5.01 10.50 -4.81
C ALA A 49 3.81 10.85 -3.93
N GLY A 50 3.74 10.22 -2.77
CA GLY A 50 2.71 10.49 -1.77
C GLY A 50 3.19 10.23 -0.35
N MET A 51 2.43 10.74 0.61
CA MET A 51 2.58 10.54 2.04
C MET A 51 1.28 10.06 2.66
N GLY A 52 1.40 9.31 3.74
CA GLY A 52 0.26 8.81 4.49
C GLY A 52 0.62 8.72 5.97
N CYS A 53 -0.31 9.10 6.83
CA CYS A 53 -0.12 9.07 8.27
C CYS A 53 -1.12 8.11 8.91
N ASP A 54 -0.70 7.27 9.85
CA ASP A 54 -1.55 6.60 10.83
C ASP A 54 -1.29 7.18 12.22
N GLN A 55 -2.25 7.94 12.74
CA GLN A 55 -2.11 8.64 14.02
C GLN A 55 -2.22 7.71 15.24
N HIS A 56 -2.69 6.48 15.05
CA HIS A 56 -2.99 5.54 16.13
C HIS A 56 -1.88 4.49 16.33
N GLY A 57 -0.96 4.33 15.36
CA GLY A 57 0.19 3.42 15.42
C GLY A 57 -0.14 1.92 15.56
N THR A 58 -1.41 1.53 15.58
CA THR A 58 -1.88 0.21 16.03
C THR A 58 -1.96 -0.84 14.94
N ALA A 59 -2.10 -0.41 13.68
CA ALA A 59 -2.12 -1.30 12.53
C ALA A 59 -0.72 -1.53 11.93
N GLY A 60 0.35 -1.15 12.66
CA GLY A 60 1.70 -1.05 12.11
C GLY A 60 1.80 0.03 11.01
N ALA A 61 2.88 0.00 10.23
CA ALA A 61 3.07 0.97 9.16
C ALA A 61 2.19 0.73 7.91
N SER A 62 1.49 -0.41 7.83
CA SER A 62 0.62 -0.79 6.69
C SER A 62 -0.42 0.28 6.34
N LYS A 63 -1.09 0.85 7.35
CA LYS A 63 -2.15 1.85 7.14
C LYS A 63 -1.60 3.20 6.68
N ALA A 64 -0.43 3.59 7.18
CA ALA A 64 0.27 4.77 6.68
C ALA A 64 0.73 4.56 5.23
N ALA A 65 1.29 3.39 4.92
CA ALA A 65 1.81 3.04 3.60
C ALA A 65 0.72 2.99 2.51
N THR A 66 -0.44 2.37 2.79
CA THR A 66 -1.60 2.38 1.89
C THR A 66 -2.12 3.80 1.63
N ARG A 67 -2.18 4.64 2.67
CA ARG A 67 -2.55 6.07 2.52
C ARG A 67 -1.54 6.81 1.62
N ALA A 68 -0.24 6.54 1.78
CA ALA A 68 0.79 7.12 0.93
C ALA A 68 0.64 6.71 -0.54
N CYS A 69 0.38 5.42 -0.80
CA CYS A 69 0.16 4.91 -2.15
C CYS A 69 -1.12 5.49 -2.79
N ARG A 70 -2.21 5.58 -2.02
CA ARG A 70 -3.44 6.23 -2.48
C ARG A 70 -3.20 7.70 -2.82
N GLN A 71 -2.57 8.45 -1.92
CA GLN A 71 -2.30 9.87 -2.15
C GLN A 71 -1.42 10.09 -3.40
N ALA A 72 -0.45 9.21 -3.66
CA ALA A 72 0.41 9.32 -4.84
C ALA A 72 -0.39 9.30 -6.15
N ILE A 73 -1.46 8.51 -6.24
CA ILE A 73 -2.21 8.31 -7.48
C ILE A 73 -3.53 9.11 -7.55
N GLU A 74 -4.13 9.49 -6.42
CA GLU A 74 -5.53 9.97 -6.35
C GLU A 74 -5.80 11.29 -7.08
N PHE A 75 -4.78 12.14 -7.26
CA PHE A 75 -4.91 13.43 -7.93
C PHE A 75 -4.43 13.43 -9.40
N ASN A 76 -4.11 12.26 -9.94
CA ASN A 76 -3.59 12.11 -11.29
C ASN A 76 -4.52 11.26 -12.14
N ALA A 77 -4.63 11.58 -13.43
CA ALA A 77 -5.38 10.79 -14.40
C ALA A 77 -4.47 10.39 -15.57
N LEU A 78 -4.65 9.16 -16.07
CA LEU A 78 -3.86 8.60 -17.17
C LEU A 78 -4.74 8.28 -18.38
N PRO A 79 -5.41 9.29 -18.99
CA PRO A 79 -6.42 9.05 -20.02
C PRO A 79 -5.84 8.38 -21.28
N TYR A 80 -4.59 8.69 -21.63
CA TYR A 80 -3.94 8.20 -22.85
C TYR A 80 -3.18 6.87 -22.66
N MET A 81 -3.05 6.37 -21.42
CA MET A 81 -2.23 5.17 -21.15
C MET A 81 -2.77 3.92 -21.84
N GLU A 82 -4.08 3.83 -22.01
CA GLU A 82 -4.72 2.73 -22.74
C GLU A 82 -4.26 2.70 -24.21
N THR A 83 -4.35 3.84 -24.90
CA THR A 83 -3.94 3.97 -26.29
C THR A 83 -2.44 3.74 -26.45
N LEU A 84 -1.63 4.36 -25.58
CA LEU A 84 -0.17 4.21 -25.60
C LEU A 84 0.25 2.74 -25.55
N LEU A 85 -0.31 1.96 -24.64
CA LEU A 85 0.05 0.55 -24.48
C LEU A 85 -0.44 -0.31 -25.64
N ARG A 86 -1.65 -0.05 -26.16
CA ARG A 86 -2.17 -0.76 -27.33
C ARG A 86 -1.34 -0.51 -28.58
N ASP A 87 -0.92 0.73 -28.81
CA ASP A 87 -0.05 1.11 -29.94
C ASP A 87 1.32 0.43 -29.85
N ARG A 88 1.76 0.08 -28.64
CA ARG A 88 2.99 -0.68 -28.36
C ARG A 88 2.80 -2.20 -28.39
N GLY A 89 1.59 -2.70 -28.68
CA GLY A 89 1.30 -4.13 -28.79
C GLY A 89 0.88 -4.83 -27.48
N TYR A 90 0.60 -4.08 -26.41
CA TYR A 90 0.11 -4.64 -25.15
C TYR A 90 -1.42 -4.80 -25.19
N GLU A 91 -1.88 -6.05 -25.26
CA GLU A 91 -3.29 -6.39 -25.52
C GLU A 91 -4.26 -5.97 -24.40
N ARG A 92 -3.80 -5.97 -23.14
CA ARG A 92 -4.64 -5.63 -21.98
C ARG A 92 -4.62 -4.14 -21.64
N GLY A 93 -3.99 -3.30 -22.46
CA GLY A 93 -3.95 -1.84 -22.26
C GLY A 93 -3.43 -1.50 -20.87
N ARG A 94 -4.14 -0.65 -20.12
CA ARG A 94 -3.77 -0.30 -18.71
C ARG A 94 -3.56 -1.50 -17.80
N GLY A 95 -4.11 -2.67 -18.13
CA GLY A 95 -3.84 -3.90 -17.40
C GLY A 95 -2.39 -4.36 -17.47
N ASP A 96 -1.65 -4.03 -18.54
CA ASP A 96 -0.28 -4.47 -18.78
C ASP A 96 0.78 -3.50 -18.26
N MET A 97 0.39 -2.27 -17.87
CA MET A 97 1.30 -1.31 -17.25
C MET A 97 1.97 -1.93 -16.02
N LEU A 98 3.24 -1.63 -15.82
CA LEU A 98 4.01 -2.07 -14.68
C LEU A 98 4.03 -1.00 -13.59
N LEU A 99 3.89 -1.46 -12.34
CA LEU A 99 3.95 -0.63 -11.14
C LEU A 99 5.18 -1.04 -10.33
N LYS A 100 6.18 -0.16 -10.22
CA LYS A 100 7.23 -0.28 -9.19
C LYS A 100 6.86 0.62 -8.02
N VAL A 101 6.71 0.03 -6.84
CA VAL A 101 6.30 0.74 -5.63
C VAL A 101 7.39 0.65 -4.58
N GLU A 102 7.84 1.82 -4.14
CA GLU A 102 8.85 1.98 -3.09
C GLU A 102 8.23 2.72 -1.91
N ILE A 103 8.41 2.21 -0.70
CA ILE A 103 7.78 2.75 0.51
C ILE A 103 8.84 2.96 1.60
N GLY A 104 8.87 4.16 2.16
CA GLY A 104 9.66 4.51 3.34
C GLY A 104 8.79 4.54 4.59
N VAL A 105 9.16 3.76 5.61
CA VAL A 105 8.51 3.70 6.93
C VAL A 105 9.58 3.64 8.04
N PRO A 106 9.25 3.94 9.31
CA PRO A 106 10.20 3.76 10.41
C PRO A 106 10.82 2.35 10.42
N GLU A 107 12.11 2.27 10.73
CA GLU A 107 12.93 1.06 10.56
C GLU A 107 12.33 -0.16 11.26
N ASP A 108 11.85 0.00 12.50
CA ASP A 108 11.25 -1.07 13.29
C ASP A 108 9.89 -1.57 12.77
N LEU A 109 9.33 -0.88 11.75
CA LEU A 109 8.04 -1.18 11.16
C LEU A 109 8.12 -1.68 9.71
N VAL A 110 9.32 -1.79 9.12
CA VAL A 110 9.51 -2.23 7.73
C VAL A 110 8.81 -3.56 7.45
N ASP A 111 9.01 -4.56 8.31
CA ASP A 111 8.43 -5.89 8.16
C ASP A 111 6.92 -5.96 8.50
N SER A 112 6.35 -4.86 9.01
CA SER A 112 4.93 -4.78 9.38
C SER A 112 4.01 -4.34 8.24
N VAL A 113 4.58 -4.00 7.07
CA VAL A 113 3.83 -3.51 5.91
C VAL A 113 3.26 -4.69 5.09
N SER A 114 1.94 -4.73 4.96
CA SER A 114 1.22 -5.70 4.12
C SER A 114 1.31 -5.29 2.66
N VAL A 115 2.16 -5.97 1.89
CA VAL A 115 2.29 -5.75 0.43
C VAL A 115 0.98 -6.02 -0.32
N GLU A 116 0.09 -6.86 0.21
CA GLU A 116 -1.21 -7.10 -0.39
C GLU A 116 -2.18 -5.94 -0.21
N ASP A 117 -2.12 -5.27 0.94
CA ASP A 117 -2.88 -4.05 1.18
C ASP A 117 -2.39 -2.93 0.24
N ILE A 118 -1.08 -2.86 -0.02
CA ILE A 118 -0.48 -1.94 -1.00
C ILE A 118 -1.01 -2.20 -2.40
N ARG A 119 -0.92 -3.44 -2.89
CA ARG A 119 -1.42 -3.80 -4.23
C ARG A 119 -2.89 -3.45 -4.40
N ALA A 120 -3.70 -3.64 -3.36
CA ALA A 120 -5.13 -3.37 -3.40
C ALA A 120 -5.48 -1.87 -3.58
N MET A 121 -4.52 -0.94 -3.41
CA MET A 121 -4.73 0.49 -3.66
C MET A 121 -4.77 0.84 -5.14
N PHE A 122 -4.23 -0.01 -6.02
CA PHE A 122 -4.06 0.30 -7.43
C PHE A 122 -5.18 -0.34 -8.28
N PRO A 123 -5.87 0.46 -9.12
CA PRO A 123 -7.00 -0.04 -9.94
C PRO A 123 -6.56 -0.86 -11.17
N TYR A 124 -5.35 -0.68 -11.68
CA TYR A 124 -4.88 -1.37 -12.89
C TYR A 124 -3.40 -1.75 -12.77
N GLY A 125 -2.90 -2.45 -13.77
CA GLY A 125 -1.49 -2.79 -13.93
C GLY A 125 -1.06 -4.08 -13.24
N ARG A 126 0.24 -4.36 -13.40
CA ARG A 126 0.96 -5.48 -12.81
C ARG A 126 2.05 -4.93 -11.89
N MET A 127 1.98 -5.30 -10.63
CA MET A 127 2.86 -4.84 -9.58
C MET A 127 4.12 -5.71 -9.55
N LEU A 128 5.27 -5.06 -9.67
CA LEU A 128 6.57 -5.65 -9.36
C LEU A 128 6.71 -5.82 -7.83
N PRO A 129 7.69 -6.61 -7.34
CA PRO A 129 7.92 -6.73 -5.89
C PRO A 129 7.96 -5.36 -5.21
N VAL A 130 7.18 -5.20 -4.15
CA VAL A 130 7.11 -3.93 -3.39
C VAL A 130 8.38 -3.81 -2.54
N GLU A 131 9.07 -2.68 -2.68
CA GLU A 131 10.26 -2.38 -1.89
C GLU A 131 9.85 -1.56 -0.66
N VAL A 132 9.97 -2.14 0.53
CA VAL A 132 9.78 -1.42 1.80
C VAL A 132 11.12 -1.24 2.46
N ARG A 133 11.43 -0.01 2.89
CA ARG A 133 12.71 0.34 3.51
C ARG A 133 12.54 1.35 4.66
N ALA A 134 13.60 1.48 5.46
CA ALA A 134 13.69 2.50 6.49
C ALA A 134 13.57 3.91 5.88
N GLY A 135 12.77 4.77 6.50
CA GLY A 135 12.46 6.13 6.07
C GLY A 135 11.26 6.69 6.83
N GLY A 136 10.47 7.56 6.19
CA GLY A 136 9.26 8.12 6.80
C GLY A 136 9.53 8.95 8.06
N LEU A 137 8.58 8.95 8.99
CA LEU A 137 8.69 9.62 10.28
C LEU A 137 7.80 8.92 11.30
N ASP A 138 8.22 8.85 12.56
CA ASP A 138 7.32 8.65 13.68
C ASP A 138 7.40 9.81 14.68
N PHE A 139 6.29 10.06 15.35
CA PHE A 139 6.16 11.15 16.30
C PHE A 139 5.09 10.83 17.34
N GLN A 140 5.10 11.56 18.45
CA GLN A 140 4.07 11.43 19.47
C GLN A 140 2.77 12.08 19.02
N SER A 141 1.67 11.32 19.07
CA SER A 141 0.32 11.83 18.80
C SER A 141 -0.21 12.78 19.88
N GLY A 142 0.40 12.77 21.07
CA GLY A 142 0.10 13.63 22.21
C GLY A 142 -0.85 13.00 23.24
N ARG A 143 -1.49 11.87 22.94
CA ARG A 143 -2.34 11.12 23.89
C ARG A 143 -2.67 9.72 23.36
N VAL A 144 -2.67 8.73 24.26
CA VAL A 144 -3.26 7.41 23.99
C VAL A 144 -4.78 7.49 24.13
N VAL A 145 -5.51 7.19 23.05
CA VAL A 145 -6.97 7.08 23.04
C VAL A 145 -7.37 5.61 22.92
N GLU A 146 -7.38 4.89 24.05
CA GLU A 146 -7.67 3.44 24.11
C GLU A 146 -9.02 3.07 23.45
N ALA A 147 -10.02 3.95 23.54
CA ALA A 147 -11.32 3.76 22.90
C ALA A 147 -11.25 3.66 21.36
N LEU A 148 -10.23 4.27 20.75
CA LEU A 148 -9.93 4.17 19.32
C LEU A 148 -8.97 3.02 18.99
N GLY A 149 -8.50 2.33 20.02
CA GLY A 149 -7.65 1.14 19.92
C GLY A 149 -6.17 1.43 20.06
N ASP A 150 -5.76 2.65 20.41
CA ASP A 150 -4.36 3.07 20.57
C ASP A 150 -3.60 2.17 21.54
N ALA A 151 -2.44 1.66 21.11
CA ALA A 151 -1.56 0.83 21.92
C ALA A 151 -0.38 1.62 22.51
N ALA A 152 -0.05 2.77 21.92
CA ALA A 152 1.03 3.65 22.32
C ALA A 152 0.76 5.07 21.81
N ASP A 153 1.42 6.07 22.41
CA ASP A 153 1.45 7.45 21.92
C ASP A 153 2.42 7.57 20.74
N ARG A 154 2.03 7.00 19.60
CA ARG A 154 2.87 6.93 18.40
C ARG A 154 2.04 7.04 17.14
N ALA A 155 2.32 8.07 16.37
CA ALA A 155 1.88 8.23 15.00
C ALA A 155 2.99 7.84 14.03
N VAL A 156 2.61 7.29 12.88
CA VAL A 156 3.52 6.80 11.84
C VAL A 156 3.20 7.48 10.52
N VAL A 157 4.20 8.08 9.89
CA VAL A 157 4.14 8.63 8.54
C VAL A 157 4.95 7.74 7.61
N ALA A 158 4.31 7.29 6.54
CA ALA A 158 4.94 6.63 5.42
C ALA A 158 5.03 7.60 4.23
N VAL A 159 6.05 7.42 3.41
CA VAL A 159 6.16 8.02 2.08
C VAL A 159 6.20 6.92 1.03
N ALA A 160 5.65 7.17 -0.14
CA ALA A 160 5.64 6.22 -1.26
C ALA A 160 6.08 6.92 -2.54
N ALA A 161 6.83 6.19 -3.36
CA ALA A 161 7.08 6.51 -4.77
C ALA A 161 6.49 5.39 -5.64
N VAL A 162 5.64 5.77 -6.58
CA VAL A 162 4.97 4.89 -7.54
C VAL A 162 5.50 5.24 -8.92
N THR A 163 6.30 4.35 -9.48
CA THR A 163 6.80 4.46 -10.84
C THR A 163 5.92 3.63 -11.77
N VAL A 164 5.48 4.24 -12.87
CA VAL A 164 4.64 3.61 -13.88
C VAL A 164 5.40 3.51 -15.20
N GLY A 165 5.33 2.34 -15.82
CA GLY A 165 5.92 2.11 -17.14
C GLY A 165 5.49 0.76 -17.73
N PHE A 166 6.32 0.18 -18.60
CA PHE A 166 6.02 -1.10 -19.29
C PHE A 166 7.28 -1.82 -19.79
#